data_AF-A0A914N9G2-F1
#
_entry.id   AF-A0A914N9G2-F1
#
_cell.length_a   1.000
_cell.length_b   1.000
_cell.length_c   1.000
_cell.angle_alpha   90.00
_cell.angle_beta   90.00
_cell.angle_gamma   90.00
#
_symmetry.space_group_name_H-M   'P 1'
#
loop_
_entity.id
_entity.type
_entity.pdbx_description
1 polymer ?
#
loop_
_entity_poly.entity_id
_entity_poly.type
_entity_poly.pdbx_seq_one_letter_code
_entity_poly.pdbx_strand_id
1 'polypeptide(L)' 'MAQGYEIAGGLGPTAGKIWRIGTFGVNSNPEDIDALKLALKSALYEQKEEKTHLKASI' A
#
# COMPACT_ATOMS: atom_id res chain seq x y z
N MET A 1 -0.44 17.68 -8.12
CA MET A 1 0.02 16.93 -6.94
C MET A 1 -0.85 15.70 -6.83
N ALA A 2 -0.28 14.50 -6.77
CA ALA A 2 -1.06 13.30 -6.50
C ALA A 2 -1.48 13.33 -5.02
N GLN A 3 -2.76 13.06 -4.74
CA GLN A 3 -3.26 12.96 -3.37
C GLN A 3 -3.17 11.50 -2.91
N GLY A 4 -2.58 11.25 -1.74
CA GLY A 4 -2.46 9.90 -1.17
C GLY A 4 -1.18 9.70 -0.35
N TYR A 5 -0.94 8.46 0.05
CA TYR A 5 0.28 8.05 0.75
C TYR A 5 1.32 7.52 -0.23
N GLU A 6 2.57 7.98 -0.11
CA GLU A 6 3.68 7.45 -0.87
C GLU A 6 4.39 6.33 -0.09
N ILE A 7 4.52 5.17 -0.72
CA ILE A 7 5.32 4.04 -0.23
C ILE A 7 6.21 3.55 -1.36
N ALA A 8 7.32 2.89 -1.02
CA ALA A 8 8.24 2.38 -2.02
C ALA A 8 8.14 0.85 -2.15
N GLY A 9 8.47 0.32 -3.32
CA GLY A 9 8.78 -1.11 -3.46
C GLY A 9 10.15 -1.45 -2.84
N GLY A 10 10.46 -2.75 -2.82
CA GLY A 10 11.82 -3.22 -2.54
C GLY A 10 12.83 -2.74 -3.59
N LEU A 11 14.11 -2.72 -3.20
CA LEU A 11 15.24 -2.30 -4.03
C LEU A 11 16.31 -3.42 -4.06
N GLY A 12 17.01 -3.56 -5.19
CA GLY A 12 18.06 -4.55 -5.36
C GLY A 12 17.53 -5.98 -5.15
N PRO A 13 18.13 -6.79 -4.25
CA PRO A 13 17.68 -8.16 -3.98
C PRO A 13 16.21 -8.30 -3.53
N THR A 14 15.59 -7.19 -3.08
CA THR A 14 14.21 -7.15 -2.58
C THR A 14 13.20 -6.59 -3.59
N ALA A 15 13.64 -6.17 -4.77
CA ALA A 15 12.75 -5.65 -5.82
C ALA A 15 11.64 -6.64 -6.15
N GLY A 16 10.39 -6.16 -6.15
CA GLY A 16 9.18 -6.96 -6.40
C GLY A 16 8.74 -7.91 -5.27
N LYS A 17 9.46 -7.95 -4.14
CA LYS A 17 9.16 -8.89 -3.04
C LYS A 17 8.51 -8.24 -1.83
N ILE A 18 8.80 -6.96 -1.59
CA ILE A 18 8.35 -6.24 -0.40
C ILE A 18 7.87 -4.83 -0.75
N TRP A 19 7.16 -4.24 0.19
CA TRP A 19 6.92 -2.80 0.28
C TRP A 19 7.73 -2.22 1.45
N ARG A 20 8.14 -0.97 1.29
CA ARG A 20 8.90 -0.19 2.27
C ARG A 20 8.08 1.04 2.63
N ILE A 21 7.86 1.20 3.93
CA ILE A 21 7.14 2.33 4.52
C ILE A 21 8.14 3.06 5.41
N GLY A 22 8.41 4.33 5.11
CA GLY A 22 9.35 5.15 5.86
C GLY A 22 8.64 5.95 6.95
N THR A 23 8.92 5.65 8.21
CA THR A 23 8.52 6.46 9.37
C THR A 23 9.75 7.23 9.85
N PHE A 24 9.90 8.47 9.39
CA PHE A 24 11.02 9.35 9.73
C PHE A 24 10.52 10.74 10.17
N GLY A 25 10.89 11.17 11.37
CA GLY A 25 10.60 12.51 11.86
C GLY A 25 9.10 12.73 12.06
N VAL A 26 8.54 13.75 11.41
CA VAL A 26 7.16 14.21 11.64
C VAL A 26 6.13 13.09 11.43
N ASN A 27 6.34 12.20 10.45
CA ASN A 27 5.41 11.10 10.14
C ASN A 27 5.59 9.83 11.00
N SER A 28 6.43 9.89 12.05
CA SER A 28 6.69 8.78 12.97
C SER A 28 5.77 8.82 14.19
N ASN A 29 4.48 8.98 13.94
CA ASN A 29 3.44 9.03 14.97
C ASN A 29 2.35 7.98 14.72
N PRO A 30 1.60 7.57 15.77
CA PRO A 30 0.54 6.57 15.62
C PRO A 30 -0.56 6.98 14.65
N GLU A 31 -0.90 8.26 14.58
CA GLU A 31 -2.01 8.76 13.76
C GLU A 31 -1.73 8.53 12.26
N ASP A 32 -0.52 8.86 11.80
CA ASP A 32 -0.09 8.65 10.42
C ASP A 32 0.02 7.16 10.07
N ILE A 33 0.47 6.34 11.02
CA ILE A 33 0.57 4.88 10.84
C ILE A 33 -0.82 4.24 10.70
N ASP A 34 -1.78 4.64 11.54
CA ASP A 34 -3.13 4.09 11.50
C ASP A 34 -3.90 4.57 10.27
N ALA A 35 -3.67 5.80 9.82
CA ALA A 35 -4.25 6.29 8.58
C ALA A 35 -3.71 5.54 7.35
N LEU A 36 -2.40 5.26 7.30
CA LEU A 36 -1.79 4.44 6.25
C LEU A 36 -2.29 2.98 6.27
N LYS A 37 -2.45 2.38 7.46
CA LYS A 37 -3.03 1.03 7.60
C LYS A 37 -4.42 0.95 6.97
N LEU A 38 -5.27 1.95 7.20
CA LEU A 38 -6.60 2.00 6.62
C LEU A 38 -6.54 2.07 5.09
N ALA A 39 -5.67 2.93 4.55
CA ALA A 39 -5.45 3.05 3.11
C ALA A 39 -4.99 1.73 2.47
N LEU A 40 -4.01 1.05 3.09
CA LEU A 40 -3.53 -0.25 2.62
C LEU A 40 -4.62 -1.32 2.68
N LYS A 41 -5.45 -1.32 3.72
CA LYS A 41 -6.58 -2.26 3.85
C LYS A 41 -7.58 -2.07 2.71
N SER A 42 -7.93 -0.82 2.39
CA SER A 42 -8.83 -0.50 1.26
C SER A 42 -8.25 -0.96 -0.08
N ALA A 43 -6.97 -0.69 -0.33
CA ALA A 43 -6.30 -1.12 -1.57
C ALA A 43 -6.29 -2.65 -1.73
N LEU A 44 -6.14 -3.40 -0.64
CA LEU A 44 -6.21 -4.87 -0.67
C LEU A 44 -7.63 -5.38 -0.99
N TYR A 45 -8.68 -4.71 -0.52
CA TYR A 45 -10.05 -5.07 -0.88
C TYR A 45 -10.34 -4.77 -2.35
N GLU A 46 -9.97 -3.60 -2.84
CA GLU A 46 -10.12 -3.23 -4.27
C GLU A 46 -9.41 -4.24 -5.19
N GLN A 47 -8.17 -4.59 -4.86
CA GLN A 47 -7.41 -5.58 -5.62
C GLN A 47 -8.02 -6.99 -5.53
N LYS A 48 -8.83 -7.30 -4.50
CA LYS A 48 -9.56 -8.56 -4.38
C LYS A 48 -10.81 -8.56 -5.27
N GLU A 49 -11.56 -7.46 -5.29
CA GLU A 49 -12.72 -7.31 -6.16
C GLU A 49 -12.30 -7.39 -7.63
N GLU A 50 -11.24 -6.69 -8.03
CA GLU A 50 -10.71 -6.73 -9.40
C GLU A 50 -10.34 -8.16 -9.83
N LYS A 51 -9.64 -8.91 -8.96
CA LYS A 51 -9.30 -10.32 -9.24
C LYS A 51 -10.53 -11.24 -9.29
N THR A 52 -11.59 -10.92 -8.57
CA THR A 52 -12.84 -11.69 -8.60
C THR A 52 -13.59 -11.44 -9.90
N HIS A 53 -13.66 -10.19 -10.37
CA HIS A 53 -14.26 -9.81 -11.65
C HIS A 53 -13.50 -10.38 -12.85
N LEU A 54 -12.16 -10.39 -12.80
CA LEU A 54 -11.32 -11.05 -13.82
C LEU A 54 -11.59 -12.54 -13.90
N LYS A 55 -11.74 -13.24 -12.77
CA LYS A 55 -12.06 -14.68 -12.75
C LYS A 55 -13.48 -15.01 -13.21
N ALA A 56 -14.44 -14.10 -13.03
CA ALA A 56 -15.82 -14.29 -13.46
C ALA A 56 -16.04 -14.01 -14.95
N SER A 57 -15.06 -13.38 -15.63
CA SER A 57 -15.14 -13.01 -17.06
C SER A 57 -14.38 -13.98 -17.98
N ILE A 58 -13.81 -15.06 -17.45
CA ILE A 58 -13.10 -16.12 -18.19
C ILE A 58 -13.92 -17.41 -18.05
#